data_AF-A0A644UBV1-F1
#
_entry.id   AF-A0A644UBV1-F1
#
_cell.length_a   1.000
_cell.length_b   1.000
_cell.length_c   1.000
_cell.angle_alpha   90.00
_cell.angle_beta   90.00
_cell.angle_gamma   90.00
#
_symmetry.space_group_name_H-M   'P 1'
#
loop_
_entity.id
_entity.type
_entity.pdbx_description
1 polymer ?
#
loop_
_entity_poly.entity_id
_entity_poly.type
_entity_poly.pdbx_seq_one_letter_code
_entity_poly.pdbx_strand_id
1 'polypeptide(L)'
;MDVTIKERVHELYWKQDINCARTMLICLCELFDIDIEKQTLNSAIGLHGAGGFRAQCGLVEGALMFIGIYFSDKGKTEADIASICYQYADEFTKRFGSLKCCDLRPDGFSENDPPHACEEITGVAIEFTKEFIKKV
;
A
#
# COMPACT_ATOMS: atom_id res chain seq x y z
N MET A 1 -17.70 7.67 3.31
CA MET A 1 -16.51 8.38 3.83
C MET A 1 -16.42 9.71 3.09
N ASP A 2 -16.60 10.85 3.77
CA ASP A 2 -16.58 12.21 3.16
C ASP A 2 -15.17 12.83 3.08
N VAL A 3 -14.13 12.02 3.32
CA VAL A 3 -12.72 12.44 3.30
C VAL A 3 -12.06 11.89 2.04
N THR A 4 -11.32 12.73 1.31
CA THR A 4 -10.58 12.31 0.13
C THR A 4 -9.39 11.41 0.49
N ILE A 5 -8.93 10.58 -0.45
CA ILE A 5 -7.73 9.74 -0.26
C ILE A 5 -6.53 10.60 0.17
N LYS A 6 -6.36 11.79 -0.42
CA LYS A 6 -5.26 12.70 -0.10
C LYS A 6 -5.32 13.18 1.36
N GLU A 7 -6.49 13.64 1.81
CA GLU A 7 -6.68 14.09 3.19
C GLU A 7 -6.46 12.95 4.19
N ARG A 8 -6.90 11.73 3.85
CA ARG A 8 -6.74 10.57 4.72
C ARG A 8 -5.28 10.14 4.85
N VAL A 9 -4.54 10.11 3.73
CA VAL A 9 -3.10 9.83 3.72
C VAL A 9 -2.35 10.87 4.55
N HIS A 10 -2.69 12.16 4.40
CA HIS A 10 -2.09 13.24 5.17
C HIS A 10 -2.27 13.04 6.67
N GLU A 11 -3.49 12.69 7.10
CA GLU A 11 -3.79 12.42 8.50
C GLU A 11 -2.97 11.24 9.07
N LEU A 12 -2.91 10.13 8.33
CA LEU A 12 -2.20 8.91 8.74
C LEU A 12 -0.69 9.16 8.85
N TYR A 13 -0.11 9.89 7.92
CA TYR A 13 1.31 10.23 7.95
C TYR A 13 1.62 11.26 9.03
N TRP A 14 0.99 12.43 9.00
CA TRP A 14 1.46 13.56 9.81
C TRP A 14 0.90 13.62 11.22
N LYS A 15 -0.28 13.03 11.47
CA LYS A 15 -0.89 13.03 12.82
C LYS A 15 -0.69 11.73 13.56
N GLN A 16 -0.56 10.62 12.84
CA GLN A 16 -0.51 9.28 13.42
C GLN A 16 0.84 8.56 13.19
N ASP A 17 1.74 9.15 12.40
CA ASP A 17 3.06 8.60 12.06
C ASP A 17 3.00 7.13 11.56
N ILE A 18 1.99 6.85 10.75
CA ILE A 18 1.75 5.52 10.20
C ILE A 18 2.60 5.32 8.96
N ASN A 19 3.26 4.17 8.87
CA ASN A 19 4.11 3.86 7.73
C ASN A 19 3.33 3.66 6.42
N CYS A 20 4.05 3.60 5.29
CA CYS A 20 3.42 3.52 3.97
C CYS A 20 2.62 2.24 3.71
N ALA A 21 3.07 1.08 4.21
CA ALA A 21 2.35 -0.17 4.06
C ALA A 21 1.03 -0.19 4.82
N ARG A 22 1.06 0.27 6.08
CA ARG A 22 -0.14 0.38 6.92
C ARG A 22 -1.10 1.43 6.38
N THR A 23 -0.60 2.55 5.88
CA THR A 23 -1.43 3.59 5.27
C THR A 23 -2.16 3.08 4.03
N MET A 24 -1.45 2.36 3.13
CA MET A 24 -2.08 1.69 2.00
C MET A 24 -3.18 0.73 2.45
N LEU A 25 -2.87 -0.13 3.42
CA LEU A 25 -3.80 -1.15 3.91
C LEU A 25 -5.05 -0.53 4.58
N ILE A 26 -4.87 0.46 5.45
CA ILE A 26 -5.97 1.18 6.12
C ILE A 26 -6.88 1.84 5.10
N CYS A 27 -6.31 2.62 4.18
CA CYS A 27 -7.11 3.34 3.17
C CYS A 27 -7.90 2.37 2.28
N LEU A 28 -7.32 1.24 1.87
CA LEU A 28 -8.05 0.25 1.08
C LEU A 28 -9.15 -0.44 1.90
N CYS A 29 -8.89 -0.81 3.15
CA CYS A 29 -9.92 -1.34 4.05
C CYS A 29 -11.10 -0.37 4.19
N GLU A 30 -10.84 0.92 4.40
CA GLU A 30 -11.86 1.97 4.48
C GLU A 30 -12.64 2.14 3.16
N LEU A 31 -11.96 2.07 2.00
CA LEU A 31 -12.57 2.24 0.68
C LEU A 31 -13.48 1.07 0.27
N PHE A 32 -13.20 -0.14 0.76
CA PHE A 32 -13.91 -1.36 0.39
C PHE A 32 -14.76 -1.94 1.52
N ASP A 33 -14.90 -1.21 2.63
CA ASP A 33 -15.69 -1.60 3.81
C ASP A 33 -15.24 -2.96 4.38
N ILE A 34 -13.92 -3.13 4.54
CA ILE A 34 -13.30 -4.33 5.10
C ILE A 34 -12.78 -4.03 6.50
N ASP A 35 -13.30 -4.75 7.49
CA ASP A 35 -12.76 -4.73 8.85
C ASP A 35 -11.37 -5.36 8.89
N ILE A 36 -10.45 -4.69 9.59
CA ILE A 36 -9.09 -5.18 9.78
C ILE A 36 -8.71 -5.24 11.25
N GLU A 37 -8.26 -6.42 11.67
CA GLU A 37 -7.81 -6.65 13.03
C GLU A 37 -6.49 -5.95 13.34
N LYS A 38 -6.36 -5.50 14.60
CA LYS A 38 -5.15 -4.82 15.07
C LYS A 38 -3.90 -5.67 14.90
N GLN A 39 -4.00 -6.99 15.04
CA GLN A 39 -2.89 -7.91 14.84
C GLN A 39 -2.31 -7.83 13.42
N THR A 40 -3.18 -7.72 12.40
CA THR A 40 -2.78 -7.57 11.00
C THR A 40 -2.12 -6.23 10.74
N LEU A 41 -2.64 -5.15 11.33
CA LEU A 41 -1.98 -3.85 11.24
C LEU A 41 -0.60 -3.85 11.93
N ASN A 42 -0.47 -4.57 13.05
CA ASN A 42 0.81 -4.70 13.76
C ASN A 42 1.83 -5.53 12.98
N SER A 43 1.41 -6.58 12.26
CA SER A 43 2.34 -7.36 11.43
C SER A 43 2.93 -6.55 10.28
N ALA A 44 2.19 -5.53 9.80
CA ALA A 44 2.65 -4.60 8.78
C ALA A 44 3.61 -3.49 9.28
N ILE A 45 3.95 -3.45 10.58
CA ILE A 45 4.89 -2.46 11.12
C ILE A 45 6.24 -2.52 10.41
N GLY A 46 6.73 -3.71 10.08
CA GLY A 46 8.03 -3.91 9.44
C GLY A 46 8.05 -3.72 7.91
N LEU A 47 6.90 -3.47 7.27
CA LEU A 47 6.79 -3.49 5.81
C LEU A 47 7.06 -2.12 5.16
N HIS A 48 7.74 -1.21 5.85
CA HIS A 48 8.17 0.05 5.24
C HIS A 48 9.53 -0.13 4.57
N GLY A 49 9.51 -0.38 3.26
CA GLY A 49 10.76 -0.62 2.52
C GLY A 49 11.40 -1.95 2.88
N ALA A 50 10.58 -2.96 3.28
CA ALA A 50 10.97 -4.23 3.90
C ALA A 50 12.02 -4.07 5.02
N GLY A 51 11.58 -3.51 6.15
CA GLY A 51 12.39 -3.31 7.34
C GLY A 51 13.33 -2.10 7.28
N GLY A 52 13.00 -1.10 6.47
CA GLY A 52 13.86 0.07 6.25
C GLY A 52 15.11 -0.21 5.41
N PHE A 53 15.26 -1.43 4.87
CA PHE A 53 16.38 -1.82 4.02
C PHE A 53 16.31 -1.22 2.61
N ARG A 54 15.22 -0.48 2.32
CA ARG A 54 14.95 0.15 1.01
C ARG A 54 14.74 -0.88 -0.09
N ALA A 55 14.37 -2.11 0.28
CA ALA A 55 14.08 -3.22 -0.61
C ALA A 55 12.62 -3.15 -1.10
N GLN A 56 11.76 -4.11 -0.79
CA GLN A 56 10.39 -4.09 -1.30
C GLN A 56 9.62 -2.86 -0.81
N CYS A 57 8.90 -2.17 -1.71
CA CYS A 57 8.13 -0.98 -1.36
C CYS A 57 6.89 -1.31 -0.54
N GLY A 58 6.70 -0.59 0.57
CA GLY A 58 5.56 -0.81 1.45
C GLY A 58 4.20 -0.55 0.81
N LEU A 59 4.12 0.33 -0.20
CA LEU A 59 2.88 0.52 -0.97
C LEU A 59 2.49 -0.74 -1.73
N VAL A 60 3.47 -1.51 -2.20
CA VAL A 60 3.22 -2.81 -2.84
C VAL A 60 2.82 -3.82 -1.77
N GLU A 61 3.58 -3.93 -0.67
CA GLU A 61 3.32 -4.91 0.39
C GLU A 61 1.92 -4.72 1.02
N GLY A 62 1.55 -3.47 1.36
CA GLY A 62 0.23 -3.17 1.92
C GLY A 62 -0.92 -3.47 0.95
N ALA A 63 -0.73 -3.22 -0.35
CA ALA A 63 -1.72 -3.57 -1.36
C ALA A 63 -1.87 -5.09 -1.54
N LEU A 64 -0.76 -5.83 -1.57
CA LEU A 64 -0.78 -7.29 -1.66
C LEU A 64 -1.47 -7.93 -0.44
N MET A 65 -1.22 -7.39 0.77
CA MET A 65 -1.96 -7.79 1.97
C MET A 65 -3.46 -7.57 1.80
N PHE A 66 -3.86 -6.39 1.34
CA PHE A 66 -5.28 -6.07 1.13
C PHE A 66 -5.93 -6.97 0.06
N ILE A 67 -5.25 -7.20 -1.07
CA ILE A 67 -5.73 -8.10 -2.14
C ILE A 67 -5.98 -9.50 -1.58
N GLY A 68 -5.06 -10.02 -0.76
CA GLY A 68 -5.22 -11.32 -0.10
C GLY A 68 -6.45 -11.36 0.81
N ILE A 69 -6.63 -10.36 1.67
CA ILE A 69 -7.78 -10.24 2.57
C ILE A 69 -9.08 -10.14 1.77
N TYR A 70 -9.15 -9.19 0.84
CA TYR A 70 -10.37 -8.87 0.11
C TYR A 70 -10.84 -10.01 -0.77
N PHE A 71 -9.96 -10.63 -1.57
CA PHE A 71 -10.38 -11.70 -2.45
C PHE A 71 -10.58 -13.05 -1.75
N SER A 72 -9.95 -13.26 -0.58
CA SER A 72 -10.30 -14.37 0.29
C SER A 72 -11.73 -14.22 0.83
N ASP A 73 -12.13 -13.03 1.28
CA ASP A 73 -13.51 -12.72 1.68
C ASP A 73 -14.51 -12.95 0.52
N LYS A 74 -14.11 -12.62 -0.72
CA LYS A 74 -14.90 -12.92 -1.93
C LYS A 74 -14.89 -14.39 -2.37
N GLY A 75 -14.25 -15.29 -1.61
CA GLY A 75 -14.25 -16.72 -1.87
C GLY A 75 -13.34 -17.18 -3.02
N LYS A 76 -12.36 -16.37 -3.45
CA LYS A 76 -11.36 -16.81 -4.42
C LYS A 76 -10.39 -17.81 -3.78
N THR A 77 -9.85 -18.72 -4.59
CA THR A 77 -8.87 -19.70 -4.13
C THR A 77 -7.51 -19.04 -3.89
N GLU A 78 -6.65 -19.67 -3.09
CA GLU A 78 -5.27 -19.19 -2.88
C GLU A 78 -4.49 -19.05 -4.20
N ALA A 79 -4.71 -19.95 -5.16
CA ALA A 79 -4.08 -19.90 -6.47
C ALA A 79 -4.55 -18.68 -7.29
N ASP A 80 -5.86 -18.38 -7.25
CA ASP A 80 -6.40 -17.19 -7.90
C ASP A 80 -5.85 -15.91 -7.26
N ILE A 81 -5.82 -15.86 -5.93
CA ILE A 81 -5.29 -14.72 -5.17
C ILE A 81 -3.81 -14.49 -5.49
N ALA A 82 -3.00 -15.55 -5.51
CA ALA A 82 -1.59 -15.46 -5.90
C ALA A 82 -1.41 -14.94 -7.34
N SER A 83 -2.27 -15.37 -8.26
CA SER A 83 -2.30 -14.89 -9.64
C SER A 83 -2.67 -13.40 -9.73
N ILE A 84 -3.68 -12.96 -8.98
CA ILE A 84 -4.09 -11.54 -8.90
C ILE A 84 -2.97 -10.68 -8.30
N CYS A 85 -2.31 -11.15 -7.25
CA CYS A 85 -1.14 -10.50 -6.66
C CYS A 85 0.00 -10.33 -7.67
N TYR A 86 0.28 -11.36 -8.47
CA TYR A 86 1.28 -11.28 -9.54
C TYR A 86 0.89 -10.23 -10.59
N GLN A 87 -0.35 -10.26 -11.06
CA GLN A 87 -0.86 -9.30 -12.05
C GLN A 87 -0.80 -7.86 -11.52
N TYR A 88 -1.18 -7.66 -10.26
CA TYR A 88 -1.05 -6.37 -9.59
C TYR A 88 0.40 -5.88 -9.57
N ALA A 89 1.35 -6.73 -9.18
CA ALA A 89 2.76 -6.37 -9.14
C ALA A 89 3.32 -6.02 -10.54
N ASP A 90 2.92 -6.76 -11.57
CA ASP A 90 3.28 -6.46 -12.97
C ASP A 90 2.70 -5.11 -13.44
N GLU A 91 1.41 -4.85 -13.21
CA GLU A 91 0.80 -3.56 -13.55
C GLU A 91 1.35 -2.38 -12.72
N PHE A 92 1.62 -2.60 -11.44
CA PHE A 92 2.26 -1.62 -10.57
C PHE A 92 3.66 -1.28 -11.12
N THR A 93 4.44 -2.29 -11.50
CA THR A 93 5.76 -2.08 -12.11
C THR A 93 5.65 -1.30 -13.42
N LYS A 94 4.67 -1.61 -14.27
CA LYS A 94 4.43 -0.86 -15.52
C LYS A 94 4.05 0.59 -15.26
N ARG A 95 3.29 0.87 -14.19
CA ARG A 95 2.80 2.21 -13.85
C ARG A 95 3.84 3.08 -13.12
N PHE A 96 4.62 2.49 -12.22
CA PHE A 96 5.51 3.19 -11.28
C PHE A 96 7.00 2.92 -11.54
N GLY A 97 7.33 1.94 -12.37
CA GLY A 97 8.70 1.65 -12.85
C GLY A 97 9.49 0.63 -12.02
N SER A 98 9.05 0.28 -10.81
CA SER A 98 9.72 -0.72 -9.97
C SER A 98 8.78 -1.25 -8.88
N LEU A 99 9.25 -2.26 -8.15
CA LEU A 99 8.68 -2.73 -6.88
C LEU A 99 9.54 -2.33 -5.67
N LYS A 100 10.75 -1.80 -5.91
CA LYS A 100 11.71 -1.48 -4.85
C LYS A 100 11.52 -0.06 -4.33
N CYS A 101 11.56 0.08 -3.02
CA CYS A 101 11.47 1.36 -2.33
C CYS A 101 12.59 2.33 -2.73
N CYS A 102 13.83 1.85 -2.91
CA CYS A 102 14.95 2.67 -3.41
C CYS A 102 14.71 3.30 -4.79
N ASP A 103 13.93 2.64 -5.64
CA ASP A 103 13.67 3.11 -7.00
C ASP A 103 12.44 4.04 -7.04
N LEU A 104 11.52 3.87 -6.08
CA LEU A 104 10.21 4.53 -6.06
C LEU A 104 10.14 5.74 -5.13
N ARG A 105 10.99 5.81 -4.10
CA ARG A 105 10.95 6.92 -3.14
C ARG A 105 11.30 8.23 -3.88
N PRO A 106 10.44 9.27 -3.80
CA PRO A 106 10.77 10.57 -4.36
C PRO A 106 12.09 11.09 -3.79
N ASP A 107 12.92 11.66 -4.67
CA ASP A 107 14.23 12.24 -4.34
C ASP A 107 15.27 11.27 -3.75
N GLY A 108 15.04 9.96 -3.82
CA GLY A 108 16.00 8.95 -3.39
C GLY A 108 16.10 8.84 -1.88
N PHE A 109 17.30 8.71 -1.32
CA PHE A 109 17.52 8.65 0.13
C PHE A 109 18.75 9.48 0.52
N SER A 110 18.62 10.34 1.53
CA SER A 110 19.67 11.23 2.01
C SER A 110 19.57 11.49 3.53
N GLU A 111 20.63 12.02 4.13
CA GLU A 111 20.62 12.38 5.56
C GLU A 111 19.68 13.55 5.89
N ASN A 112 19.33 14.38 4.90
CA ASN A 112 18.43 15.54 5.05
C ASN A 112 17.02 15.25 4.51
N ASP A 113 16.64 13.97 4.46
CA ASP A 113 15.37 13.55 3.90
C ASP A 113 14.19 14.16 4.67
N PRO A 114 13.20 14.75 3.97
CA PRO A 114 11.99 15.21 4.64
C PRO A 114 11.21 13.99 5.18
N PRO A 115 10.52 14.15 6.32
CA PRO A 115 9.59 13.13 6.79
C PRO A 115 8.47 12.95 5.74
N HIS A 116 7.92 11.74 5.67
CA HIS A 116 6.76 11.42 4.84
C HIS A 116 6.91 11.77 3.34
N ALA A 117 8.12 11.76 2.77
CA ALA A 117 8.37 12.03 1.34
C ALA A 117 7.52 11.19 0.37
N CYS A 118 6.99 10.05 0.82
CA CYS A 118 6.11 9.19 0.02
C CYS A 118 4.64 9.64 0.01
N GLU A 119 4.24 10.75 0.65
CA GLU A 119 2.83 11.17 0.78
C GLU A 119 2.09 11.23 -0.56
N GLU A 120 2.61 11.99 -1.52
CA GLU A 120 1.96 12.16 -2.82
C GLU A 120 1.87 10.83 -3.60
N ILE A 121 2.97 10.06 -3.68
CA ILE A 121 2.95 8.75 -4.36
C ILE A 121 2.03 7.75 -3.67
N THR A 122 1.83 7.87 -2.36
CA THR A 122 0.90 7.01 -1.60
C THR A 122 -0.55 7.24 -2.05
N GLY A 123 -0.97 8.50 -2.17
CA GLY A 123 -2.31 8.83 -2.66
C GLY A 123 -2.56 8.32 -4.08
N VAL A 124 -1.58 8.50 -4.98
CA VAL A 124 -1.65 7.99 -6.36
C VAL A 124 -1.71 6.46 -6.40
N ALA A 125 -0.89 5.80 -5.57
CA ALA A 125 -0.85 4.34 -5.49
C ALA A 125 -2.17 3.78 -4.97
N ILE A 126 -2.78 4.37 -3.93
CA ILE A 126 -4.08 3.92 -3.41
C ILE A 126 -5.17 4.02 -4.47
N GLU A 127 -5.24 5.13 -5.21
CA GLU A 127 -6.22 5.28 -6.30
C GLU A 127 -5.97 4.24 -7.40
N PHE A 128 -4.72 4.02 -7.79
CA PHE A 128 -4.34 2.98 -8.74
C PHE A 128 -4.79 1.59 -8.26
N THR A 129 -4.51 1.23 -7.01
CA THR A 129 -4.88 -0.07 -6.44
C THR A 129 -6.40 -0.23 -6.35
N LYS A 130 -7.13 0.82 -5.96
CA LYS A 130 -8.60 0.83 -5.95
C LYS A 130 -9.16 0.50 -7.33
N GLU A 131 -8.63 1.15 -8.37
CA GLU A 131 -9.07 0.94 -9.75
C GLU A 131 -8.60 -0.40 -10.32
N PHE A 132 -7.46 -0.95 -9.89
CA PHE A 132 -7.07 -2.32 -10.21
C PHE A 132 -8.07 -3.33 -9.64
N ILE A 133 -8.38 -3.24 -8.34
CA ILE A 133 -9.24 -4.20 -7.64
C ILE A 133 -10.67 -4.22 -8.23
N LYS A 134 -11.20 -3.07 -8.63
CA LYS A 134 -12.53 -2.99 -9.28
C LYS A 134 -12.62 -3.68 -10.64
N LYS A 135 -11.49 -3.94 -11.30
CA LYS A 135 -11.45 -4.60 -12.63
C LYS A 135 -11.38 -6.13 -12.53
N VAL A 136 -11.02 -6.66 -11.36
CA VAL A 136 -10.83 -8.10 -11.09
C VAL A 136 -12.15 -8.76 -10.66
#